data_AF-A0A7X6U7Z7-F1
#
_entry.id   AF-A0A7X6U7Z7-F1
#
_cell.length_a   1.000
_cell.length_b   1.000
_cell.length_c   1.000
_cell.angle_alpha   90.00
_cell.angle_beta   90.00
_cell.angle_gamma   90.00
#
_symmetry.space_group_name_H-M   'P 1'
#
loop_
_entity.id
_entity.type
_entity.pdbx_description
1 polymer ?
#
loop_
_entity_poly.entity_id
_entity_poly.type
_entity_poly.pdbx_seq_one_letter_code
_entity_poly.pdbx_strand_id
1 'polypeptide(L)'
;MDAFNQKSAWRNPDIIAQNRAPAHTPWGAYMSAELARTCDRTRSPRVRSLDGRYDFRLYRSPDDVDEFYVSDDAPSDFASITVPGNWETQGFGEPIYTNYVYPWRLDPGTPQAVTAKAGLQVPNPPELPRDNPTGCYRKTFTVPDEYLDGDLFIRFDGVETAFYVWINGQMVG
;
A
#
# COMPACT_ATOMS: atom_id res chain seq x y z
N MET A 1 -28.91 0.06 11.31
CA MET A 1 -28.35 -1.02 12.13
C MET A 1 -26.95 -0.56 12.50
N ASP A 2 -26.81 -0.04 13.71
CA ASP A 2 -25.59 0.62 14.18
C ASP A 2 -24.45 -0.38 14.35
N ALA A 3 -23.34 -0.10 13.68
CA ALA A 3 -22.21 -1.00 13.58
C ALA A 3 -21.36 -0.97 14.85
N PHE A 4 -21.62 -1.89 15.77
CA PHE A 4 -20.97 -1.97 17.08
C PHE A 4 -19.46 -2.33 17.04
N ASN A 5 -18.81 -2.41 15.88
CA ASN A 5 -17.37 -2.76 15.79
C ASN A 5 -16.75 -2.49 14.40
N GLN A 6 -16.88 -1.28 13.84
CA GLN A 6 -16.19 -0.94 12.58
C GLN A 6 -14.74 -0.51 12.83
N LYS A 7 -13.84 -1.48 13.02
CA LYS A 7 -12.40 -1.23 12.90
C LYS A 7 -12.04 -0.97 11.43
N SER A 8 -11.08 -0.08 11.19
CA SER A 8 -10.49 0.12 9.85
C SER A 8 -9.97 -1.20 9.28
N ALA A 9 -10.02 -1.38 7.95
CA ALA A 9 -9.68 -2.66 7.32
C ALA A 9 -8.28 -3.18 7.71
N TRP A 10 -7.29 -2.28 7.79
CA TRP A 10 -5.92 -2.61 8.20
C TRP A 10 -5.78 -3.07 9.67
N ARG A 11 -6.81 -2.90 10.52
CA ARG A 11 -6.88 -3.43 11.89
C ARG A 11 -7.81 -4.64 12.02
N ASN A 12 -8.35 -5.15 10.92
CA ASN A 12 -9.29 -6.26 10.92
C ASN A 12 -8.71 -7.46 10.14
N PRO A 13 -8.32 -8.55 10.82
CA PRO A 13 -7.71 -9.71 10.16
C PRO A 13 -8.66 -10.45 9.21
N ASP A 14 -9.97 -10.25 9.33
CA ASP A 14 -10.97 -10.83 8.41
C ASP A 14 -11.02 -10.09 7.06
N ILE A 15 -10.42 -8.90 6.97
CA ILE A 15 -10.37 -8.09 5.74
C ILE A 15 -8.95 -8.11 5.19
N ILE A 16 -8.68 -9.05 4.28
CA ILE A 16 -7.35 -9.23 3.65
C ILE A 16 -7.20 -8.50 2.31
N ALA A 17 -8.31 -8.04 1.71
CA ALA A 17 -8.38 -7.24 0.49
C ALA A 17 -9.79 -6.70 0.28
N GLN A 18 -9.91 -5.57 -0.41
CA GLN A 18 -11.17 -5.02 -0.91
C GLN A 18 -11.02 -4.76 -2.41
N ASN A 19 -12.01 -5.15 -3.21
CA ASN A 19 -12.06 -4.92 -4.67
C ASN A 19 -10.82 -5.40 -5.47
N ARG A 20 -10.04 -6.34 -4.92
CA ARG A 20 -8.90 -6.96 -5.61
C ARG A 20 -9.39 -8.07 -6.55
N ALA A 21 -8.92 -8.05 -7.80
CA ALA A 21 -9.19 -9.14 -8.74
C ALA A 21 -8.67 -10.50 -8.20
N PRO A 22 -9.32 -11.63 -8.55
CA PRO A 22 -8.86 -12.96 -8.15
C PRO A 22 -7.42 -13.22 -8.59
N ALA A 23 -6.65 -13.92 -7.74
CA ALA A 23 -5.30 -14.30 -8.10
C ALA A 23 -5.30 -15.25 -9.32
N HIS A 24 -4.39 -15.03 -10.25
CA HIS A 24 -4.22 -15.84 -11.45
C HIS A 24 -2.74 -15.90 -11.88
N THR A 25 -2.43 -16.77 -12.84
CA THR A 25 -1.07 -16.86 -13.40
C THR A 25 -0.71 -15.56 -14.12
N PRO A 26 0.56 -15.12 -14.12
CA PRO A 26 0.92 -13.86 -14.76
C PRO A 26 0.52 -13.79 -16.23
N TRP A 27 -0.23 -12.75 -16.60
CA TRP A 27 -0.60 -12.46 -17.99
C TRP A 27 0.25 -11.30 -18.53
N GLY A 28 0.55 -11.33 -19.83
CA GLY A 28 1.25 -10.25 -20.53
C GLY A 28 0.35 -9.42 -21.43
N ALA A 29 -0.96 -9.70 -21.49
CA ALA A 29 -1.90 -9.05 -22.42
C ALA A 29 -1.35 -8.99 -23.86
N TYR A 30 -0.71 -10.07 -24.32
CA TYR A 30 0.00 -10.09 -25.60
C TYR A 30 -0.98 -10.03 -26.78
N MET A 31 -0.65 -9.21 -27.79
CA MET A 31 -1.47 -9.04 -28.99
C MET A 31 -1.21 -10.11 -30.08
N SER A 32 -0.24 -11.00 -29.87
CA SER A 32 0.06 -12.09 -30.82
C SER A 32 0.73 -13.28 -30.13
N ALA A 33 0.61 -14.46 -30.75
CA ALA A 33 1.30 -15.68 -30.29
C ALA A 33 2.83 -15.55 -30.37
N GLU A 34 3.35 -14.72 -31.28
CA GLU A 34 4.78 -14.46 -31.39
C GLU A 34 5.30 -13.64 -30.19
N LEU A 35 4.58 -12.58 -29.81
CA LEU A 35 4.88 -11.82 -28.59
C LEU A 35 4.76 -12.71 -27.35
N ALA A 36 3.72 -13.54 -27.26
CA ALA A 36 3.52 -14.43 -26.13
C ALA A 36 4.69 -15.42 -25.91
N ARG A 37 5.32 -15.91 -26.99
CA ARG A 37 6.49 -16.81 -26.92
C ARG A 37 7.73 -16.18 -26.33
N THR A 38 7.82 -14.85 -26.32
CA THR A 38 8.94 -14.15 -25.69
C THR A 38 8.91 -14.26 -24.17
N CYS A 39 7.73 -14.54 -23.60
CA CYS A 39 7.46 -14.51 -22.16
C CYS A 39 7.84 -13.18 -21.48
N ASP A 40 8.10 -12.12 -22.25
CA ASP A 40 8.48 -10.81 -21.77
C ASP A 40 7.29 -9.85 -21.85
N ARG A 41 6.64 -9.67 -20.70
CA ARG A 41 5.45 -8.82 -20.55
C ARG A 41 5.73 -7.35 -20.88
N THR A 42 6.97 -6.90 -20.75
CA THR A 42 7.35 -5.51 -21.03
C THR A 42 7.30 -5.18 -22.52
N ARG A 43 7.32 -6.21 -23.37
CA ARG A 43 7.19 -6.08 -24.83
C ARG A 43 5.74 -6.01 -25.29
N SER A 44 4.78 -6.24 -24.40
CA SER A 44 3.38 -6.10 -24.76
C SER A 44 3.02 -4.62 -24.83
N PRO A 45 2.42 -4.14 -25.94
CA PRO A 45 1.97 -2.76 -26.04
C PRO A 45 0.82 -2.46 -25.05
N ARG A 46 0.17 -3.48 -24.49
CA ARG A 46 -0.93 -3.38 -23.53
C ARG A 46 -0.47 -3.32 -22.07
N VAL A 47 0.84 -3.30 -21.83
CA VAL A 47 1.43 -3.23 -20.50
C VAL A 47 2.29 -1.98 -20.41
N ARG A 48 2.00 -1.15 -19.41
CA ARG A 48 2.78 0.05 -19.13
C ARG A 48 3.21 0.06 -17.68
N SER A 49 4.52 0.22 -17.46
CA SER A 49 5.05 0.42 -16.11
C SER A 49 4.67 1.82 -15.59
N LEU A 50 4.31 1.88 -14.31
CA LEU A 50 4.15 3.12 -13.56
C LEU A 50 5.36 3.43 -12.67
N ASP A 51 6.45 2.65 -12.76
CA ASP A 51 7.68 2.87 -12.02
C ASP A 51 8.29 4.26 -12.27
N GLY A 52 9.26 4.63 -11.43
CA GLY A 52 9.98 5.89 -11.50
C GLY A 52 9.59 6.83 -10.36
N ARG A 53 9.50 8.12 -10.67
CA ARG A 53 9.31 9.17 -9.67
C ARG A 53 7.84 9.30 -9.24
N TYR A 54 7.63 9.44 -7.94
CA TYR A 54 6.36 9.72 -7.28
C TYR A 54 6.52 10.90 -6.33
N ASP A 55 5.44 11.64 -6.11
CA ASP A 55 5.35 12.55 -4.97
C ASP A 55 5.08 11.71 -3.72
N PHE A 56 5.78 12.01 -2.62
CA PHE A 56 5.76 11.22 -1.40
C PHE A 56 5.79 12.06 -0.14
N ARG A 57 5.02 11.62 0.86
CA ARG A 57 5.07 12.15 2.21
C ARG A 57 4.93 11.04 3.23
N LEU A 58 5.76 11.09 4.27
CA LEU A 58 5.68 10.18 5.41
C LEU A 58 4.97 10.86 6.58
N TYR A 59 3.87 10.27 7.04
CA TYR A 59 3.14 10.66 8.23
C TYR A 59 3.49 9.74 9.41
N ARG A 60 3.25 10.22 10.64
CA ARG A 60 3.50 9.45 11.86
C ARG A 60 2.47 8.33 12.06
N SER A 61 1.23 8.57 11.69
CA SER A 61 0.13 7.60 11.79
C SER A 61 -0.85 7.78 10.62
N PRO A 62 -1.68 6.77 10.31
CA PRO A 62 -2.73 6.91 9.30
C PRO A 62 -3.82 7.92 9.70
N ASP A 63 -3.96 8.19 11.01
CA ASP A 63 -4.92 9.16 11.53
C ASP A 63 -4.47 10.62 11.28
N ASP A 64 -3.18 10.83 10.93
CA ASP A 64 -2.61 12.14 10.63
C ASP A 64 -2.65 12.50 9.13
N VAL A 65 -3.13 11.59 8.27
CA VAL A 65 -3.07 11.74 6.81
C VAL A 65 -4.16 12.70 6.33
N ASP A 66 -3.75 13.78 5.66
CA ASP A 66 -4.65 14.71 4.98
C ASP A 66 -5.33 14.06 3.76
N GLU A 67 -6.41 14.66 3.24
CA GLU A 67 -7.11 14.20 2.02
C GLU A 67 -6.32 14.49 0.72
N PHE A 68 -5.04 14.11 0.66
CA PHE A 68 -4.13 14.35 -0.47
C PHE A 68 -4.57 13.71 -1.80
N TYR A 69 -5.49 12.75 -1.73
CA TYR A 69 -6.04 12.02 -2.86
C TYR A 69 -7.21 12.75 -3.55
N VAL A 70 -7.74 13.83 -2.98
CA VAL A 70 -8.89 14.58 -3.54
C VAL A 70 -8.45 15.63 -4.57
N SER A 71 -7.23 16.18 -4.44
CA SER A 71 -6.74 17.28 -5.28
C SER A 71 -5.83 16.80 -6.43
N ASP A 72 -6.01 17.42 -7.60
CA ASP A 72 -5.15 17.26 -8.78
C ASP A 72 -3.80 17.96 -8.66
N ASP A 73 -3.61 18.80 -7.64
CA ASP A 73 -2.33 19.41 -7.30
C ASP A 73 -1.67 18.72 -6.10
N ALA A 74 -0.36 18.47 -6.20
CA ALA A 74 0.41 17.99 -5.06
C ALA A 74 0.51 19.10 -4.01
N PRO A 75 0.24 18.84 -2.73
CA PRO A 75 0.58 19.77 -1.67
C PRO A 75 2.08 20.10 -1.69
N SER A 76 2.44 21.35 -1.39
CA SER A 76 3.82 21.85 -1.51
C SER A 76 4.84 21.16 -0.59
N ASP A 77 4.38 20.33 0.35
CA ASP A 77 5.20 19.63 1.33
C ASP A 77 5.50 18.17 0.97
N PHE A 78 5.08 17.71 -0.21
CA PHE A 78 5.47 16.39 -0.73
C PHE A 78 6.91 16.44 -1.25
N ALA A 79 7.70 15.44 -0.87
CA ALA A 79 9.02 15.17 -1.41
C ALA A 79 8.94 14.25 -2.63
N SER A 80 10.07 13.98 -3.27
CA SER A 80 10.16 13.00 -4.37
C SER A 80 10.66 11.65 -3.84
N ILE A 81 10.06 10.55 -4.27
CA ILE A 81 10.54 9.18 -4.02
C ILE A 81 10.64 8.38 -5.32
N THR A 82 11.52 7.37 -5.36
CA THR A 82 11.64 6.42 -6.46
C THR A 82 10.89 5.13 -6.12
N VAL A 83 10.08 4.65 -7.07
CA VAL A 83 9.36 3.38 -7.00
C VAL A 83 9.86 2.47 -8.13
N PRO A 84 10.17 1.19 -7.87
CA PRO A 84 10.09 0.51 -6.57
C PRO A 84 11.26 0.86 -5.64
N GLY A 85 11.02 0.74 -4.33
CA GLY A 85 12.04 0.92 -3.29
C GLY A 85 11.42 1.17 -1.91
N ASN A 86 12.09 0.71 -0.85
CA ASN A 86 11.67 1.00 0.52
C ASN A 86 11.97 2.48 0.85
N TRP A 87 11.10 3.12 1.63
CA TRP A 87 11.27 4.55 1.95
C TRP A 87 12.45 4.79 2.91
N GLU A 88 12.79 3.80 3.75
CA GLU A 88 13.90 3.87 4.72
C GLU A 88 15.25 3.98 4.02
N THR A 89 15.39 3.36 2.85
CA THR A 89 16.60 3.46 2.03
C THR A 89 16.67 4.75 1.22
N GLN A 90 15.63 5.59 1.29
CA GLN A 90 15.49 6.83 0.53
C GLN A 90 15.44 8.07 1.43
N GLY A 91 15.78 7.92 2.72
CA GLY A 91 15.90 9.02 3.67
C GLY A 91 14.63 9.34 4.46
N PHE A 92 13.62 8.46 4.43
CA PHE A 92 12.38 8.63 5.19
C PHE A 92 12.27 7.55 6.27
N GLY A 93 12.04 7.93 7.53
CA GLY A 93 11.95 6.95 8.61
C GLY A 93 13.28 6.26 8.92
N GLU A 94 13.21 5.12 9.62
CA GLU A 94 14.38 4.39 10.10
C GLU A 94 14.19 2.88 9.88
N PRO A 95 15.16 2.16 9.29
CA PRO A 95 15.07 0.71 9.13
C PRO A 95 15.23 0.03 10.48
N ILE A 96 14.32 -0.90 10.80
CA ILE A 96 14.33 -1.64 12.06
C ILE A 96 14.65 -3.10 11.80
N TYR A 97 15.63 -3.64 12.54
CA TYR A 97 15.90 -5.06 12.59
C TYR A 97 15.58 -5.61 13.98
N THR A 98 14.70 -6.62 14.03
CA THR A 98 14.45 -7.44 15.21
C THR A 98 14.52 -8.92 14.81
N ASN A 99 14.93 -9.77 15.74
CA ASN A 99 14.99 -11.22 15.47
C ASN A 99 13.61 -11.88 15.65
N TYR A 100 13.02 -11.79 16.85
CA TYR A 100 11.75 -12.48 17.17
C TYR A 100 10.70 -11.59 17.83
N VAL A 101 11.08 -10.40 18.30
CA VAL A 101 10.15 -9.44 18.90
C VAL A 101 9.57 -8.54 17.84
N TYR A 102 8.32 -8.10 18.01
CA TYR A 102 7.76 -7.07 17.14
C TYR A 102 8.53 -5.75 17.27
N PRO A 103 8.63 -4.96 16.19
CA PRO A 103 9.45 -3.74 16.14
C PRO A 103 8.81 -2.52 16.84
N TRP A 104 7.95 -2.74 17.84
CA TRP A 104 7.29 -1.68 18.60
C TRP A 104 7.31 -1.95 20.10
N ARG A 105 7.19 -0.87 20.88
CA ARG A 105 7.17 -0.93 22.35
C ARG A 105 5.87 -1.58 22.85
N LEU A 106 6.03 -2.44 23.85
CA LEU A 106 4.94 -3.10 24.57
C LEU A 106 4.77 -2.46 25.95
N ASP A 107 4.45 -1.17 25.97
CA ASP A 107 4.26 -0.43 27.22
C ASP A 107 2.90 -0.82 27.86
N PRO A 108 2.82 -1.04 29.18
CA PRO A 108 1.57 -1.39 29.85
C PRO A 108 0.47 -0.34 29.62
N GLY A 109 -0.74 -0.80 29.29
CA GLY A 109 -1.89 0.07 29.04
C GLY A 109 -1.99 0.62 27.62
N THR A 110 -1.08 0.24 26.72
CA THR A 110 -1.20 0.53 25.28
C THR A 110 -2.07 -0.52 24.57
N PRO A 111 -2.77 -0.17 23.47
CA PRO A 111 -3.65 -1.11 22.76
C PRO A 111 -2.92 -2.38 22.29
N GLN A 112 -1.67 -2.23 21.83
CA GLN A 112 -0.86 -3.32 21.27
C GLN A 112 -0.24 -4.26 22.32
N ALA A 113 -0.45 -4.02 23.62
CA ALA A 113 0.17 -4.79 24.69
C ALA A 113 -0.84 -5.31 25.72
N VAL A 114 -0.68 -6.58 26.12
CA VAL A 114 -1.40 -7.19 27.24
C VAL A 114 -0.44 -7.84 28.21
N THR A 115 -0.81 -7.87 29.49
CA THR A 115 0.01 -8.54 30.51
C THR A 115 -0.36 -10.02 30.58
N ALA A 116 0.57 -10.88 30.18
CA ALA A 116 0.42 -12.32 30.31
C ALA A 116 0.38 -12.74 31.79
N LYS A 117 -0.10 -13.96 32.05
CA LYS A 117 -0.18 -14.53 33.42
C LYS A 117 1.16 -14.52 34.17
N ALA A 118 2.28 -14.58 33.46
CA ALA A 118 3.63 -14.50 34.02
C ALA A 118 4.12 -13.06 34.33
N GLY A 119 3.27 -12.05 34.17
CA GLY A 119 3.61 -10.64 34.37
C GLY A 119 4.36 -9.97 33.21
N LEU A 120 4.62 -10.71 32.12
CA LEU A 120 5.30 -10.19 30.93
C LEU A 120 4.32 -9.43 30.02
N GLN A 121 4.76 -8.30 29.47
CA GLN A 121 4.02 -7.63 28.39
C GLN A 121 4.22 -8.41 27.08
N VAL A 122 3.12 -8.80 26.45
CA VAL A 122 3.10 -9.53 25.19
C VAL A 122 2.22 -8.80 24.16
N PRO A 123 2.43 -8.99 22.86
CA PRO A 123 1.60 -8.40 21.82
C PRO A 123 0.12 -8.77 21.98
N ASN A 124 -0.77 -7.83 21.65
CA ASN A 124 -2.22 -8.00 21.72
C ASN A 124 -2.85 -7.97 20.31
N PRO A 125 -2.67 -9.00 19.48
CA PRO A 125 -3.26 -9.01 18.13
C PRO A 125 -4.81 -8.96 18.21
N PRO A 126 -5.49 -8.24 17.28
CA PRO A 126 -4.96 -7.55 16.10
C PRO A 126 -4.59 -6.07 16.36
N GLU A 127 -4.43 -5.65 17.62
CA GLU A 127 -4.14 -4.25 17.94
C GLU A 127 -2.73 -3.84 17.51
N LEU A 128 -2.62 -2.63 16.97
CA LEU A 128 -1.38 -2.03 16.48
C LEU A 128 -1.05 -0.76 17.27
N PRO A 129 0.23 -0.35 17.31
CA PRO A 129 0.62 0.93 17.90
C PRO A 129 -0.11 2.10 17.21
N ARG A 130 -0.31 3.20 17.96
CA ARG A 130 -0.79 4.46 17.37
C ARG A 130 0.23 5.04 16.40
N ASP A 131 1.51 4.97 16.77
CA ASP A 131 2.63 5.34 15.90
C ASP A 131 2.80 4.25 14.84
N ASN A 132 2.24 4.50 13.66
CA ASN A 132 2.24 3.56 12.55
C ASN A 132 2.61 4.35 11.28
N PRO A 133 3.92 4.48 10.98
CA PRO A 133 4.40 5.32 9.88
C PRO A 133 3.65 5.02 8.59
N THR A 134 3.10 6.07 7.97
CA THR A 134 2.20 5.94 6.83
C THR A 134 2.76 6.73 5.65
N GLY A 135 3.18 6.01 4.61
CA GLY A 135 3.70 6.59 3.37
C GLY A 135 2.57 6.86 2.37
N CYS A 136 2.38 8.14 2.03
CA CYS A 136 1.44 8.58 1.01
C CYS A 136 2.16 8.77 -0.32
N TYR A 137 1.80 7.97 -1.33
CA TYR A 137 2.38 8.00 -2.67
C TYR A 137 1.38 8.60 -3.66
N ARG A 138 1.86 9.45 -4.55
CA ARG A 138 1.04 10.07 -5.59
C ARG A 138 1.77 10.13 -6.93
N LYS A 139 1.03 9.86 -8.00
CA LYS A 139 1.51 9.94 -9.38
C LYS A 139 0.39 10.24 -10.34
N THR A 140 0.59 11.27 -11.14
CA THR A 140 -0.23 11.54 -12.32
C THR A 140 0.31 10.76 -13.51
N PHE A 141 -0.59 10.11 -14.25
CA PHE A 141 -0.24 9.40 -15.48
C PHE A 141 -1.38 9.50 -16.48
N THR A 142 -1.06 9.39 -17.76
CA THR A 142 -2.02 9.38 -18.86
C THR A 142 -2.28 7.96 -19.32
N VAL A 143 -3.53 7.56 -19.42
CA VAL A 143 -3.93 6.28 -20.03
C VAL A 143 -3.99 6.47 -21.55
N PRO A 144 -3.29 5.65 -22.36
CA PRO A 144 -3.41 5.70 -23.82
C PRO A 144 -4.84 5.36 -24.28
N ASP A 145 -5.36 6.06 -25.28
CA ASP A 145 -6.73 5.82 -25.80
C ASP A 145 -6.97 4.37 -26.21
N GLU A 146 -5.94 3.71 -26.75
CA GLU A 146 -5.99 2.30 -27.13
C GLU A 146 -6.37 1.37 -25.97
N TYR A 147 -6.14 1.75 -24.71
CA TYR A 147 -6.51 0.94 -23.54
C TYR A 147 -8.00 1.04 -23.20
N LEU A 148 -8.71 2.05 -23.70
CA LEU A 148 -10.10 2.32 -23.31
C LEU A 148 -11.11 1.34 -23.93
N ASP A 149 -10.71 0.59 -24.95
CA ASP A 149 -11.54 -0.42 -25.62
C ASP A 149 -11.62 -1.77 -24.86
N GLY A 150 -11.10 -1.86 -23.64
CA GLY A 150 -11.11 -3.09 -22.85
C GLY A 150 -10.99 -2.86 -21.34
N ASP A 151 -10.86 -3.96 -20.59
CA ASP A 151 -10.71 -3.90 -19.13
C ASP A 151 -9.30 -3.42 -18.76
N LEU A 152 -9.24 -2.36 -17.94
CA LEU A 152 -8.00 -1.79 -17.44
C LEU A 152 -7.74 -2.26 -16.00
N PHE A 153 -6.55 -2.80 -15.77
CA PHE A 153 -6.11 -3.25 -14.45
C PHE A 153 -4.85 -2.49 -14.03
N ILE A 154 -4.84 -2.03 -12.77
CA ILE A 154 -3.61 -1.63 -12.09
C ILE A 154 -3.05 -2.83 -11.32
N ARG A 155 -1.73 -2.99 -11.36
CA ARG A 155 -1.04 -4.09 -10.71
C ARG A 155 0.09 -3.59 -9.85
N PHE A 156 0.12 -4.07 -8.61
CA PHE A 156 1.19 -3.86 -7.65
C PHE A 156 1.88 -5.21 -7.42
N ASP A 157 3.17 -5.30 -7.76
CA ASP A 157 3.93 -6.56 -7.63
C ASP A 157 4.34 -6.85 -6.17
N GLY A 158 4.39 -5.81 -5.33
CA GLY A 158 4.58 -5.93 -3.90
C GLY A 158 4.48 -4.56 -3.23
N VAL A 159 3.76 -4.49 -2.11
CA VAL A 159 3.67 -3.32 -1.23
C VAL A 159 3.68 -3.84 0.19
N GLU A 160 4.46 -3.23 1.07
CA GLU A 160 4.58 -3.62 2.47
C GLU A 160 4.02 -2.52 3.39
N THR A 161 3.21 -2.81 4.41
CA THR A 161 2.57 -4.12 4.75
C THR A 161 1.11 -4.19 4.30
N ALA A 162 0.41 -3.06 4.27
CA ALA A 162 -0.96 -2.89 3.81
C ALA A 162 -1.11 -1.50 3.18
N PHE A 163 -2.01 -1.35 2.21
CA PHE A 163 -2.19 -0.09 1.50
C PHE A 163 -3.62 0.04 1.00
N TYR A 164 -3.99 1.29 0.71
CA TYR A 164 -5.22 1.66 0.04
C TYR A 164 -4.87 2.33 -1.28
N VAL A 165 -5.78 2.23 -2.26
CA VAL A 165 -5.62 2.86 -3.58
C VAL A 165 -6.79 3.79 -3.86
N TRP A 166 -6.48 5.00 -4.30
CA TRP A 166 -7.43 5.93 -4.89
C TRP A 166 -7.04 6.24 -6.33
N ILE A 167 -8.04 6.38 -7.20
CA ILE A 167 -7.88 6.81 -8.58
C ILE A 167 -8.85 7.96 -8.81
N ASN A 168 -8.34 9.13 -9.22
CA ASN A 168 -9.12 10.35 -9.46
C ASN A 168 -10.07 10.69 -8.28
N GLY A 169 -9.54 10.65 -7.05
CA GLY A 169 -10.29 10.92 -5.82
C GLY A 169 -11.21 9.81 -5.33
N GLN A 170 -11.41 8.73 -6.09
CA GLN A 170 -12.30 7.63 -5.72
C GLN A 170 -11.54 6.47 -5.11
N MET A 171 -11.98 6.00 -3.94
CA MET A 171 -11.40 4.83 -3.27
C MET A 171 -11.68 3.56 -4.10
N VAL A 172 -10.61 2.86 -4.47
CA VAL A 172 -10.67 1.60 -5.21
C VAL A 172 -10.74 0.43 -4.25
N GLY A 173 -9.86 0.37 -3.25
CA GLY A 173 -9.78 -0.73 -2.28
C GLY A 173 -8.50 -0.74 -1.49
#